data_AF-A0A974KB88-F1
#
_entry.id   AF-A0A974KB88-F1
#
_cell.length_a   1.000
_cell.length_b   1.000
_cell.length_c   1.000
_cell.angle_alpha   90.00
_cell.angle_beta   90.00
_cell.angle_gamma   90.00
#
_symmetry.space_group_name_H-M   'P 1'
#
loop_
_entity.id
_entity.type
_entity.pdbx_description
1 polymer ?
#
loop_
_entity_poly.entity_id
_entity_poly.type
_entity_poly.pdbx_seq_one_letter_code
_entity_poly.pdbx_strand_id
1 'polypeptide(L)'
;MSEHTHADPEVLTDHTDVICSTSIERIVTGRNAALEQIEVLMQQLGDVSTLTRSIGGKTALDWAMKQDFRCGCWLMEKRETAMKAITRNIDREIWRDLMKKSGMLSLMDAQARDQWYRNLEGNDIPTISEANILSTFEQLHQSKGEVFERGVINVFKGLSWDYKSNSPCKFGRKIIVTGLVKYDRWGFGLNWGWQRDRLADLERMLMLLDGK
;
A
#
# COMPACT_ATOMS: atom_id res chain seq x y z
N MET A 1 33.09 15.29 26.13
CA MET A 1 32.63 13.93 25.80
C MET A 1 31.20 13.84 26.26
N SER A 2 30.24 14.11 25.38
CA SER A 2 28.81 14.05 25.72
C SER A 2 28.32 12.63 25.50
N GLU A 3 27.85 12.01 26.58
CA GLU A 3 27.11 10.75 26.54
C GLU A 3 25.76 11.02 25.86
N HIS A 4 25.59 10.46 24.66
CA HIS A 4 24.31 10.36 24.00
C HIS A 4 23.56 9.19 24.66
N THR A 5 22.61 9.51 25.54
CA THR A 5 21.61 8.54 25.99
C THR A 5 20.69 8.24 24.81
N HIS A 6 20.98 7.17 24.06
CA HIS A 6 20.04 6.55 23.16
C HIS A 6 18.90 5.97 24.02
N ALA A 7 17.79 6.68 24.11
CA ALA A 7 16.54 6.07 24.55
C ALA A 7 16.11 5.11 23.44
N ASP A 8 16.07 3.82 23.74
CA ASP A 8 15.64 2.78 22.81
C ASP A 8 14.22 3.05 22.30
N PRO A 9 13.92 2.79 21.01
CA PRO A 9 12.60 2.98 20.42
C PRO A 9 11.68 1.79 20.75
N GLU A 10 11.61 1.43 22.04
CA GLU A 10 10.85 0.28 22.55
C GLU A 10 9.33 0.51 22.56
N VAL A 11 8.89 1.75 22.30
CA VAL A 11 7.46 2.16 22.31
C VAL A 11 6.69 1.68 21.07
N LEU A 12 7.37 1.22 20.01
CA LEU A 12 6.76 1.05 18.69
C LEU A 12 6.28 -0.38 18.33
N THR A 13 6.36 -1.37 19.24
CA THR A 13 6.25 -2.79 18.83
C THR A 13 5.13 -3.63 19.45
N ASP A 14 4.43 -3.19 20.49
CA ASP A 14 3.57 -4.11 21.25
C ASP A 14 2.26 -4.51 20.55
N HIS A 15 1.86 -3.84 19.47
CA HIS A 15 0.55 -4.06 18.82
C HIS A 15 0.62 -4.37 17.32
N THR A 16 1.79 -4.73 16.81
CA THR A 16 1.91 -5.12 15.39
C THR A 16 1.63 -6.61 15.24
N ASP A 17 0.60 -6.98 14.48
CA ASP A 17 0.34 -8.36 14.09
C ASP A 17 1.58 -8.92 13.36
N VAL A 18 2.34 -9.76 14.05
CA VAL A 18 3.52 -10.42 13.49
C VAL A 18 3.07 -11.29 12.33
N ILE A 19 3.60 -11.04 11.13
CA ILE A 19 3.37 -11.92 9.99
C ILE A 19 4.11 -13.23 10.27
N CYS A 20 3.37 -14.26 10.68
CA CYS A 20 3.94 -15.59 10.93
C CYS A 20 4.47 -16.21 9.63
N SER A 21 5.57 -16.96 9.71
CA SER A 21 6.15 -17.71 8.57
C SER A 21 5.13 -18.65 7.92
N THR A 22 4.26 -19.31 8.70
CA THR A 22 3.15 -20.14 8.19
C THR A 22 2.17 -19.37 7.30
N SER A 23 2.01 -18.07 7.54
CA SER A 23 1.17 -17.20 6.70
C SER A 23 1.87 -16.84 5.39
N ILE A 24 3.19 -16.64 5.41
CA ILE A 24 4.00 -16.34 4.21
C ILE A 24 3.98 -17.53 3.26
N GLU A 25 4.26 -18.74 3.77
CA GLU A 25 4.23 -19.97 2.99
C GLU A 25 2.87 -20.17 2.30
N ARG A 26 1.77 -19.99 3.06
CA ARG A 26 0.41 -20.08 2.52
C ARG A 26 0.15 -19.07 1.41
N ILE A 27 0.63 -17.83 1.55
CA ILE A 27 0.47 -16.78 0.53
C ILE A 27 1.22 -17.15 -0.75
N VAL A 28 2.49 -17.55 -0.63
CA VAL A 28 3.34 -17.92 -1.78
C VAL A 28 2.75 -19.14 -2.50
N THR A 29 2.39 -20.19 -1.77
CA THR A 29 1.78 -21.40 -2.33
C THR A 29 0.44 -21.10 -3.00
N GLY A 30 -0.43 -20.33 -2.34
CA GLY A 30 -1.72 -19.93 -2.89
C GLY A 30 -1.60 -19.09 -4.16
N ARG A 31 -0.64 -18.15 -4.19
CA ARG A 31 -0.32 -17.32 -5.36
C ARG A 31 0.15 -18.18 -6.53
N ASN A 32 1.06 -19.11 -6.31
CA ASN A 32 1.58 -19.97 -7.38
C ASN A 32 0.50 -20.90 -7.95
N ALA A 33 -0.29 -21.54 -7.08
CA ALA A 33 -1.40 -22.39 -7.50
C ALA A 33 -2.48 -21.62 -8.28
N ALA A 34 -2.74 -20.36 -7.92
CA ALA A 34 -3.66 -19.50 -8.66
C ALA A 34 -3.13 -19.16 -10.06
N LEU A 35 -1.84 -18.84 -10.20
CA LEU A 35 -1.23 -18.52 -11.49
C LEU A 35 -1.21 -19.73 -12.43
N GLU A 36 -0.91 -20.92 -11.93
CA GLU A 36 -0.99 -22.16 -12.71
C GLU A 36 -2.41 -22.40 -13.24
N GLN A 37 -3.42 -22.23 -12.38
CA GLN A 37 -4.82 -22.37 -12.80
C GLN A 37 -5.23 -21.32 -13.84
N ILE A 38 -4.81 -20.06 -13.68
CA ILE A 38 -5.06 -19.00 -14.66
C ILE A 38 -4.43 -19.34 -16.01
N GLU A 39 -3.21 -19.87 -16.01
CA GLU A 39 -2.51 -20.26 -17.23
C GLU A 39 -3.23 -21.40 -17.97
N VAL A 40 -3.72 -22.40 -17.23
CA VAL A 40 -4.55 -23.48 -17.79
C VAL A 40 -5.85 -22.93 -18.37
N LEU A 41 -6.53 -22.03 -17.65
CA LEU A 41 -7.76 -21.40 -18.13
C LEU A 41 -7.55 -20.61 -19.42
N MET A 42 -6.44 -19.87 -19.53
CA MET A 42 -6.09 -19.14 -20.75
C MET A 42 -5.86 -20.08 -21.93
N GLN A 43 -5.20 -21.23 -21.71
CA GLN A 43 -5.02 -22.24 -22.74
C GLN A 43 -6.35 -22.80 -23.22
N GLN A 44 -7.21 -23.21 -22.28
CA GLN A 44 -8.54 -23.74 -22.59
C GLN A 44 -9.39 -22.73 -23.38
N LEU A 45 -9.34 -21.44 -23.00
CA LEU A 45 -10.04 -20.38 -23.72
C LEU A 45 -9.52 -20.20 -25.15
N GLY A 46 -8.21 -20.36 -25.35
CA GLY A 46 -7.57 -20.36 -26.67
C GLY A 46 -8.00 -21.54 -27.54
N ASP A 47 -8.11 -22.73 -26.95
CA ASP A 47 -8.55 -23.94 -27.64
C ASP A 47 -10.02 -23.82 -28.07
N VAL A 48 -10.90 -23.36 -27.16
CA VAL A 48 -12.31 -23.06 -27.46
C VAL A 48 -12.41 -22.04 -28.57
N SER A 49 -11.62 -20.96 -28.53
CA SER A 49 -11.59 -19.95 -29.59
C SER A 49 -11.17 -20.50 -30.95
N THR A 50 -10.35 -21.55 -30.96
CA THR A 50 -9.93 -22.24 -32.19
C THR A 50 -11.05 -23.11 -32.74
N LEU A 51 -11.74 -23.84 -31.86
CA LEU A 51 -12.92 -24.65 -32.23
C LEU A 51 -14.05 -23.78 -32.75
N THR A 52 -14.44 -22.71 -32.04
CA THR A 52 -15.52 -21.82 -32.48
C THR A 52 -15.19 -21.15 -33.81
N ARG A 53 -13.94 -20.72 -34.00
CA ARG A 53 -13.48 -20.16 -35.27
C ARG A 53 -13.56 -21.16 -36.42
N SER A 54 -13.22 -22.43 -36.19
CA SER A 54 -13.31 -23.47 -37.24
C SER A 54 -14.72 -23.74 -37.75
N ILE A 55 -15.75 -23.43 -36.94
CA ILE A 55 -17.16 -23.56 -37.32
C ILE A 55 -17.81 -22.21 -37.70
N GLY A 56 -17.02 -21.15 -37.87
CA GLY A 56 -17.50 -19.81 -38.23
C GLY A 56 -18.01 -18.95 -37.07
N GLY A 57 -17.95 -19.44 -35.83
CA GLY A 57 -18.39 -18.76 -34.61
C GLY A 57 -17.42 -17.71 -34.03
N LYS A 58 -16.35 -17.36 -34.76
CA LYS A 58 -15.31 -16.39 -34.35
C LYS A 58 -14.61 -16.74 -33.01
N THR A 59 -14.04 -15.76 -32.30
CA THR A 59 -13.15 -15.97 -31.13
C THR A 59 -13.75 -15.44 -29.82
N ALA A 60 -13.14 -15.75 -28.67
CA ALA A 60 -13.57 -15.23 -27.37
C ALA A 60 -13.69 -13.70 -27.32
N LEU A 61 -12.86 -12.96 -28.05
CA LEU A 61 -12.97 -11.51 -28.17
C LEU A 61 -14.31 -11.05 -28.75
N ASP A 62 -14.91 -11.85 -29.64
CA ASP A 62 -16.15 -11.53 -30.35
C ASP A 62 -17.40 -11.86 -29.54
N TRP A 63 -17.37 -12.95 -28.76
CA TRP A 63 -18.57 -13.47 -28.06
C TRP A 63 -18.54 -13.33 -26.52
N ALA A 64 -17.37 -13.15 -25.89
CA ALA A 64 -17.28 -13.03 -24.44
C ALA A 64 -17.37 -11.56 -23.95
N MET A 65 -17.03 -10.60 -24.80
CA MET A 65 -16.96 -9.19 -24.42
C MET A 65 -18.29 -8.47 -24.71
N LYS A 66 -18.82 -7.74 -23.72
CA LYS A 66 -19.96 -6.84 -23.93
C LYS A 66 -19.54 -5.65 -24.80
N GLN A 67 -20.35 -5.31 -25.79
CA GLN A 67 -20.04 -4.26 -26.78
C GLN A 67 -19.79 -2.88 -26.14
N ASP A 68 -20.49 -2.56 -25.05
CA ASP A 68 -20.40 -1.29 -24.33
C ASP A 68 -19.31 -1.27 -23.26
N PHE A 69 -18.61 -2.39 -23.03
CA PHE A 69 -17.62 -2.55 -21.97
C PHE A 69 -16.29 -3.05 -22.54
N ARG A 70 -15.71 -2.27 -23.45
CA ARG A 70 -14.35 -2.50 -23.94
C ARG A 70 -13.31 -1.86 -23.03
N CYS A 71 -13.22 -2.35 -21.79
CA CYS A 71 -11.97 -2.28 -21.05
C CYS A 71 -11.07 -3.43 -21.52
N GLY A 72 -9.76 -3.20 -21.65
CA GLY A 72 -8.81 -4.26 -22.01
C GLY A 72 -8.89 -5.44 -21.04
N CYS A 73 -8.99 -6.66 -21.57
CA CYS A 73 -9.04 -7.89 -20.77
C CYS A 73 -7.76 -8.68 -20.99
N TRP A 74 -6.94 -8.85 -19.94
CA TRP A 74 -5.69 -9.59 -20.03
C TRP A 74 -5.88 -11.05 -20.46
N LEU A 75 -7.02 -11.67 -20.12
CA LEU A 75 -7.34 -13.05 -20.56
C LEU A 75 -7.48 -13.19 -22.07
N MET A 76 -7.65 -12.08 -22.79
CA MET A 76 -7.78 -12.05 -24.25
C MET A 76 -6.49 -11.67 -24.97
N GLU A 77 -5.43 -11.32 -24.22
CA GLU A 77 -4.12 -10.98 -24.76
C GLU A 77 -3.27 -12.24 -25.03
N LYS A 78 -2.13 -12.06 -25.70
CA LYS A 78 -1.14 -13.15 -25.86
C LYS A 78 -0.74 -13.69 -24.48
N ARG A 79 -0.76 -15.02 -24.33
CA ARG A 79 -0.45 -15.74 -23.06
C ARG A 79 0.76 -15.17 -22.32
N GLU A 80 1.88 -14.97 -23.01
CA GLU A 80 3.09 -14.46 -22.38
C GLU A 80 2.92 -13.05 -21.78
N THR A 81 2.32 -12.12 -22.54
CA THR A 81 2.06 -10.74 -22.10
C THR A 81 1.03 -10.71 -20.98
N ALA A 82 -0.05 -11.48 -21.13
CA ALA A 82 -1.13 -11.59 -20.17
C ALA A 82 -0.63 -12.13 -18.83
N MET A 83 0.12 -13.24 -18.84
CA MET A 83 0.63 -13.85 -17.61
C MET A 83 1.58 -12.91 -16.87
N LYS A 84 2.44 -12.18 -17.57
CA LYS A 84 3.30 -11.14 -16.97
C LYS A 84 2.47 -10.06 -16.27
N ALA A 85 1.44 -9.52 -16.95
CA ALA A 85 0.59 -8.46 -16.41
C ALA A 85 -0.27 -8.95 -15.22
N ILE A 86 -0.90 -10.12 -15.34
CA ILE A 86 -1.73 -10.73 -14.29
C ILE A 86 -0.87 -11.03 -13.06
N THR A 87 0.30 -11.64 -13.24
CA THR A 87 1.24 -11.94 -12.16
C THR A 87 1.60 -10.68 -11.40
N ARG A 88 1.99 -9.61 -12.11
CA ARG A 88 2.33 -8.33 -11.48
C ARG A 88 1.16 -7.71 -10.72
N ASN A 89 -0.06 -7.78 -11.26
CA ASN A 89 -1.24 -7.23 -10.60
C ASN A 89 -1.58 -8.00 -9.32
N ILE A 90 -1.48 -9.33 -9.33
CA ILE A 90 -1.66 -10.16 -8.13
C ILE A 90 -0.58 -9.86 -7.10
N ASP A 91 0.69 -9.87 -7.51
CA ASP A 91 1.83 -9.60 -6.62
C ASP A 91 1.70 -8.20 -5.98
N ARG A 92 1.25 -7.19 -6.73
CA ARG A 92 0.97 -5.85 -6.23
C ARG A 92 -0.08 -5.85 -5.11
N GLU A 93 -1.21 -6.53 -5.31
CA GLU A 93 -2.27 -6.59 -4.29
C GLU A 93 -1.83 -7.38 -3.05
N ILE A 94 -1.04 -8.45 -3.22
CA ILE A 94 -0.43 -9.17 -2.11
C ILE A 94 0.48 -8.24 -1.31
N TRP A 95 1.34 -7.46 -1.96
CA TRP A 95 2.21 -6.48 -1.27
C TRP A 95 1.41 -5.41 -0.51
N ARG A 96 0.30 -4.93 -1.09
CA ARG A 96 -0.59 -3.98 -0.40
C ARG A 96 -1.19 -4.59 0.87
N ASP A 97 -1.66 -5.83 0.77
CA ASP A 97 -2.24 -6.55 1.91
C ASP A 97 -1.20 -6.85 3.00
N LEU A 98 0.00 -7.31 2.62
CA LEU A 98 1.11 -7.54 3.54
C LEU A 98 1.50 -6.26 4.30
N MET A 99 1.62 -5.14 3.59
CA MET A 99 1.94 -3.85 4.21
C MET A 99 0.85 -3.33 5.14
N LYS A 100 -0.41 -3.63 4.83
CA LYS A 100 -1.53 -3.28 5.71
C LYS A 100 -1.53 -4.14 6.98
N LYS A 101 -1.34 -5.46 6.84
CA LYS A 101 -1.36 -6.41 7.97
C LYS A 101 -0.17 -6.25 8.91
N SER A 102 1.02 -5.94 8.37
CA SER A 102 2.23 -5.69 9.16
C SER A 102 2.22 -4.38 9.94
N GLY A 103 1.17 -3.55 9.84
CA GLY A 103 1.16 -2.22 10.47
C GLY A 103 2.19 -1.24 9.92
N MET A 104 3.05 -1.61 8.97
CA MET A 104 4.15 -0.76 8.50
C MET A 104 3.65 0.55 7.87
N LEU A 105 2.46 0.53 7.26
CA LEU A 105 1.82 1.74 6.74
C LEU A 105 1.45 2.77 7.82
N SER A 106 1.23 2.35 9.07
CA SER A 106 0.91 3.29 10.16
C SER A 106 2.15 4.08 10.59
N LEU A 107 3.33 3.45 10.54
CA LEU A 107 4.61 4.08 10.86
C LEU A 107 5.06 5.09 9.80
N MET A 108 4.61 4.90 8.55
CA MET A 108 4.97 5.74 7.42
C MET A 108 4.21 7.05 7.38
N ASP A 109 4.93 8.13 7.07
CA ASP A 109 4.36 9.43 6.75
C ASP A 109 3.72 9.46 5.35
N ALA A 110 2.92 10.48 5.03
CA ALA A 110 2.24 10.57 3.74
C ALA A 110 3.18 10.43 2.53
N GLN A 111 4.37 11.03 2.60
CA GLN A 111 5.35 10.95 1.51
C GLN A 111 5.88 9.53 1.34
N ALA A 112 6.22 8.86 2.44
CA ALA A 112 6.69 7.47 2.43
C ALA A 112 5.62 6.51 1.90
N ARG A 113 4.35 6.69 2.31
CA ARG A 113 3.22 5.89 1.79
C ARG A 113 3.01 6.11 0.30
N ASP A 114 3.03 7.37 -0.16
CA ASP A 114 2.88 7.68 -1.57
C ASP A 114 4.02 7.10 -2.40
N GLN A 115 5.26 7.20 -1.92
CA GLN A 115 6.41 6.59 -2.58
C GLN A 115 6.26 5.06 -2.65
N TRP A 116 5.84 4.42 -1.57
CA TRP A 116 5.57 3.00 -1.55
C TRP A 116 4.52 2.59 -2.60
N TYR A 117 3.37 3.27 -2.63
CA TYR A 117 2.34 2.98 -3.64
C TYR A 117 2.84 3.21 -5.07
N ARG A 118 3.62 4.26 -5.33
CA ARG A 118 4.21 4.50 -6.65
C ARG A 118 5.20 3.40 -7.05
N ASN A 119 6.02 2.92 -6.11
CA ASN A 119 6.94 1.81 -6.36
C ASN A 119 6.17 0.54 -6.74
N LEU A 120 5.03 0.29 -6.10
CA LEU A 120 4.14 -0.83 -6.44
C LEU A 120 3.50 -0.71 -7.83
N GLU A 121 3.34 0.51 -8.35
CA GLU A 121 2.86 0.74 -9.71
C GLU A 121 3.91 0.43 -10.79
N GLY A 122 5.19 0.33 -10.40
CA GLY A 122 6.31 0.03 -11.29
C GLY A 122 6.31 -1.41 -11.86
N ASN A 123 7.23 -1.65 -12.80
CA ASN A 123 7.45 -2.97 -13.39
C ASN A 123 8.33 -3.87 -12.52
N ASP A 124 9.13 -3.29 -11.63
CA ASP A 124 10.22 -3.97 -10.93
C ASP A 124 9.85 -4.29 -9.47
N ILE A 125 8.57 -4.60 -9.21
CA ILE A 125 8.16 -5.02 -7.86
C ILE A 125 8.82 -6.36 -7.52
N PRO A 126 9.29 -6.57 -6.27
CA PRO A 126 9.87 -7.84 -5.88
C PRO A 126 8.84 -8.96 -6.08
N THR A 127 9.25 -10.05 -6.73
CA THR A 127 8.38 -11.22 -6.90
C THR A 127 7.95 -11.76 -5.54
N ILE A 128 6.69 -12.19 -5.43
CA ILE A 128 6.20 -12.85 -4.22
C ILE A 128 6.93 -14.18 -4.02
N SER A 129 7.87 -14.19 -3.08
CA SER A 129 8.61 -15.35 -2.58
C SER A 129 8.91 -15.14 -1.10
N GLU A 130 9.15 -16.21 -0.36
CA GLU A 130 9.47 -16.12 1.06
C GLU A 130 10.71 -15.24 1.29
N ALA A 131 11.79 -15.47 0.53
CA ALA A 131 13.02 -14.70 0.63
C ALA A 131 12.80 -13.20 0.37
N ASN A 132 12.03 -12.84 -0.67
CA ASN A 132 11.77 -11.44 -0.99
C ASN A 132 10.86 -10.77 0.04
N ILE A 133 9.86 -11.49 0.56
CA ILE A 133 8.99 -11.00 1.64
C ILE A 133 9.82 -10.73 2.89
N LEU A 134 10.60 -11.71 3.33
CA LEU A 134 11.48 -11.56 4.51
C LEU A 134 12.46 -10.41 4.33
N SER A 135 13.18 -10.36 3.22
CA SER A 135 14.16 -9.30 2.95
C SER A 135 13.52 -7.91 2.89
N THR A 136 12.34 -7.78 2.28
CA THR A 136 11.61 -6.50 2.23
C THR A 136 11.19 -6.07 3.63
N PHE A 137 10.61 -6.97 4.43
CA PHE A 137 10.19 -6.65 5.79
C PHE A 137 11.35 -6.40 6.74
N GLU A 138 12.49 -7.06 6.54
CA GLU A 138 13.71 -6.79 7.28
C GLU A 138 14.21 -5.36 7.02
N GLN A 139 14.27 -4.94 5.74
CA GLN A 139 14.64 -3.57 5.38
C GLN A 139 13.67 -2.53 5.94
N LEU A 140 12.37 -2.81 5.87
CA LEU A 140 11.35 -1.95 6.45
C LEU A 140 11.49 -1.85 7.97
N HIS A 141 11.81 -2.96 8.64
CA HIS A 141 12.02 -2.98 10.08
C HIS A 141 13.29 -2.21 10.49
N GLN A 142 14.39 -2.35 9.75
CA GLN A 142 15.63 -1.62 9.99
C GLN A 142 15.43 -0.10 9.83
N SER A 143 14.61 0.32 8.86
CA SER A 143 14.32 1.73 8.59
C SER A 143 13.13 2.29 9.40
N LYS A 144 12.45 1.47 10.21
CA LYS A 144 11.20 1.85 10.89
C LYS A 144 11.34 3.11 11.76
N GLY A 145 12.45 3.23 12.49
CA GLY A 145 12.72 4.35 13.39
C GLY A 145 12.91 5.66 12.62
N GLU A 146 13.74 5.64 11.58
CA GLU A 146 13.98 6.81 10.72
C GLU A 146 12.70 7.27 10.01
N VAL A 147 11.93 6.32 9.48
CA VAL A 147 10.66 6.60 8.80
C VAL A 147 9.65 7.22 9.77
N PHE A 148 9.57 6.71 11.00
CA PHE A 148 8.71 7.24 12.04
C PHE A 148 9.13 8.66 12.47
N GLU A 149 10.41 8.87 12.77
CA GLU A 149 10.96 10.18 13.15
C GLU A 149 10.72 11.24 12.08
N ARG A 150 10.99 10.89 10.81
CA ARG A 150 10.70 11.76 9.67
C ARG A 150 9.21 12.08 9.59
N GLY A 151 8.34 11.12 9.88
CA GLY A 151 6.90 11.33 9.91
C GLY A 151 6.45 12.34 10.96
N VAL A 152 6.97 12.22 12.19
CA VAL A 152 6.75 13.20 13.24
C VAL A 152 7.21 14.59 12.79
N ILE A 153 8.43 14.69 12.25
CA ILE A 153 8.99 15.97 11.76
C ILE A 153 8.11 16.57 10.64
N ASN A 154 7.65 15.75 9.69
CA ASN A 154 6.83 16.20 8.57
C ASN A 154 5.46 16.72 9.04
N VAL A 155 4.86 16.11 10.06
CA VAL A 155 3.64 16.61 10.69
C VAL A 155 3.87 18.03 11.25
N PHE A 156 4.96 18.26 11.98
CA PHE A 156 5.29 19.57 12.54
C PHE A 156 5.67 20.62 11.48
N LYS A 157 6.39 20.22 10.43
CA LYS A 157 6.65 21.10 9.26
C LYS A 157 5.36 21.50 8.57
N GLY A 158 4.36 20.63 8.56
CA GLY A 158 3.05 20.94 8.06
C GLY A 158 2.30 21.98 8.90
N LEU A 159 2.63 22.14 10.20
CA LEU A 159 1.95 23.06 11.10
C LEU A 159 2.22 24.54 10.79
N SER A 160 1.24 25.43 11.08
CA SER A 160 1.49 26.88 11.04
C SER A 160 2.39 27.25 12.21
N TRP A 161 3.48 27.96 11.92
CA TRP A 161 4.49 28.37 12.92
C TRP A 161 4.18 29.72 13.57
N ASP A 162 3.07 30.37 13.19
CA ASP A 162 2.57 31.59 13.84
C ASP A 162 2.15 31.34 15.29
N TYR A 163 1.90 30.07 15.63
CA TYR A 163 1.48 29.65 16.96
C TYR A 163 2.67 29.12 17.77
N LYS A 164 2.97 29.78 18.89
CA LYS A 164 4.03 29.38 19.84
C LYS A 164 3.92 27.92 20.32
N SER A 165 2.73 27.33 20.27
CA SER A 165 2.49 25.95 20.68
C SER A 165 2.90 24.90 19.63
N ASN A 166 3.00 25.29 18.36
CA ASN A 166 3.42 24.42 17.25
C ASN A 166 4.95 24.43 17.11
N SER A 167 5.66 23.91 18.12
CA SER A 167 7.13 23.86 18.14
C SER A 167 7.65 22.60 17.43
N PRO A 168 8.57 22.69 16.46
CA PRO A 168 9.09 21.52 15.75
C PRO A 168 9.99 20.63 16.62
N CYS A 169 10.42 21.10 17.79
CA CYS A 169 11.34 20.39 18.67
C CYS A 169 10.64 19.62 19.80
N LYS A 170 9.32 19.80 19.98
CA LYS A 170 8.56 19.10 21.02
C LYS A 170 7.05 19.12 20.78
N PHE A 171 6.38 18.06 21.22
CA PHE A 171 4.94 18.09 21.42
C PHE A 171 4.59 18.98 22.62
N GLY A 172 3.83 20.05 22.36
CA GLY A 172 3.27 20.90 23.40
C GLY A 172 1.95 20.34 23.94
N ARG A 173 1.45 20.93 25.04
CA ARG A 173 0.12 20.62 25.58
C ARG A 173 -1.04 20.95 24.62
N LYS A 174 -0.77 21.69 23.55
CA LYS A 174 -1.76 22.16 22.57
C LYS A 174 -1.12 22.19 21.19
N ILE A 175 -1.85 21.72 20.18
CA ILE A 175 -1.49 21.84 18.76
C ILE A 175 -2.61 22.60 18.06
N ILE A 176 -2.25 23.55 17.20
CA ILE A 176 -3.22 24.36 16.45
C ILE A 176 -3.13 24.00 14.97
N VAL A 177 -4.21 23.45 14.43
CA VAL A 177 -4.37 23.13 13.00
C VAL A 177 -5.29 24.18 12.36
N THR A 178 -4.74 24.98 11.45
CA THR A 178 -5.48 26.01 10.73
C THR A 178 -6.20 25.44 9.51
N GLY A 179 -7.33 26.05 9.14
CA GLY A 179 -8.04 25.70 7.90
C GLY A 179 -8.64 24.30 7.89
N LEU A 180 -8.84 23.67 9.06
CA LEU A 180 -9.47 22.36 9.15
C LEU A 180 -10.98 22.42 8.93
N VAL A 181 -11.63 23.45 9.46
CA VAL A 181 -13.08 23.65 9.39
C VAL A 181 -13.37 24.75 8.38
N LYS A 182 -14.31 24.48 7.48
CA LYS A 182 -14.96 25.48 6.64
C LYS A 182 -16.35 25.80 7.16
N TYR A 183 -16.79 27.01 6.85
CA TYR A 183 -18.15 27.45 7.03
C TYR A 183 -18.66 27.98 5.68
N ASP A 184 -19.68 27.32 5.14
CA ASP A 184 -20.33 27.72 3.89
C ASP A 184 -21.86 27.75 4.06
N ARG A 185 -22.61 27.97 2.97
CA ARG A 185 -24.08 28.06 3.00
C ARG A 185 -24.78 26.80 3.55
N TRP A 186 -24.07 25.68 3.65
CA TRP A 186 -24.55 24.42 4.20
C TRP A 186 -24.08 24.17 5.66
N GLY A 187 -23.49 25.18 6.31
CA GLY A 187 -23.05 25.14 7.69
C GLY A 187 -21.57 24.79 7.85
N PHE A 188 -21.22 24.22 9.01
CA PHE A 188 -19.85 23.79 9.33
C PHE A 188 -19.54 22.45 8.66
N GLY A 189 -18.36 22.34 8.06
CA GLY A 189 -17.83 21.09 7.52
C GLY A 189 -16.32 21.05 7.60
N LEU A 190 -15.72 19.88 7.37
CA LEU A 190 -14.28 19.75 7.23
C LEU A 190 -13.84 20.21 5.84
N ASN A 191 -12.70 20.88 5.76
CA ASN A 191 -12.02 21.10 4.51
C ASN A 191 -11.49 19.77 3.97
N TRP A 192 -11.66 19.58 2.66
CA TRP A 192 -11.22 18.38 1.95
C TRP A 192 -9.79 18.54 1.45
N GLY A 193 -9.11 17.42 1.22
CA GLY A 193 -7.74 17.37 0.73
C GLY A 193 -6.70 17.49 1.86
N TRP A 194 -5.60 18.18 1.56
CA TRP A 194 -4.38 18.15 2.37
C TRP A 194 -4.57 18.55 3.85
N GLN A 195 -5.53 19.41 4.18
CA GLN A 195 -5.80 19.78 5.59
C GLN A 195 -6.38 18.62 6.41
N ARG A 196 -7.22 17.78 5.79
CA ARG A 196 -7.77 16.58 6.42
C ARG A 196 -6.69 15.50 6.57
N ASP A 197 -5.88 15.31 5.54
CA ASP A 197 -4.79 14.34 5.56
C ASP A 197 -3.78 14.66 6.67
N ARG A 198 -3.48 15.96 6.84
CA ARG A 198 -2.63 16.44 7.93
C ARG A 198 -3.20 16.19 9.33
N LEU A 199 -4.52 16.29 9.51
CA LEU A 199 -5.16 15.92 10.78
C LEU A 199 -5.03 14.41 11.03
N ALA A 200 -5.31 13.59 10.02
CA ALA A 200 -5.22 12.13 10.13
C ALA A 200 -3.79 11.66 10.42
N ASP A 201 -2.77 12.32 9.85
CA ASP A 201 -1.38 12.02 10.15
C ASP A 201 -0.97 12.47 11.56
N LEU A 202 -1.46 13.62 12.03
CA LEU A 202 -1.23 14.06 13.41
C LEU A 202 -1.85 13.08 14.42
N GLU A 203 -3.12 12.70 14.21
CA GLU A 203 -3.83 11.74 15.06
C GLU A 203 -3.09 10.41 15.12
N ARG A 204 -2.69 9.87 13.97
CA ARG A 204 -1.96 8.61 13.87
C ARG A 204 -0.63 8.64 14.63
N MET A 205 0.17 9.71 14.46
CA MET A 205 1.46 9.83 15.15
C MET A 205 1.28 9.94 16.67
N LEU A 206 0.24 10.64 17.13
CA LEU A 206 -0.06 10.73 18.55
C LEU A 206 -0.52 9.39 19.13
N MET A 207 -1.32 8.61 18.40
CA MET A 207 -1.73 7.27 18.83
C MET A 207 -0.53 6.33 18.93
N LEU A 208 0.38 6.35 17.95
CA LEU A 208 1.60 5.54 17.98
C LEU A 208 2.50 5.88 19.17
N LEU A 209 2.64 7.18 19.50
CA LEU A 209 3.42 7.62 20.66
C LEU A 209 2.75 7.24 21.99
N ASP A 210 1.43 7.09 22.00
CA ASP A 210 0.63 6.62 23.15
C ASP A 210 0.57 5.08 23.22
N GLY A 211 1.28 4.38 22.33
CA GLY A 211 1.31 2.93 22.25
C GLY A 211 -0.02 2.31 21.80
N LYS A 212 -0.80 2.99 20.95
CA LYS A 212 -2.11 2.56 20.46
C LYS A 212 -2.13 2.25 18.96
#